data_AF-A0A924B2L9-F1
#
_entry.id   AF-A0A924B2L9-F1
#
_cell.length_a   1.000
_cell.length_b   1.000
_cell.length_c   1.000
_cell.angle_alpha   90.00
_cell.angle_beta   90.00
_cell.angle_gamma   90.00
#
_symmetry.space_group_name_H-M   'P 1'
#
loop_
_entity.id
_entity.type
_entity.pdbx_description
1 polymer ?
#
loop_
_entity_poly.entity_id
_entity_poly.type
_entity_poly.pdbx_seq_one_letter_code
_entity_poly.pdbx_strand_id
1 'polypeptide(L)'
;MNQPPASDPQLPTIDSPRGAMKMEYTLDAPRDRVFDAWVTPAQFAGWFGAELEVPVDTVELDAQAGGIWRATMIQGATRVPFAGTFLEVKAPQRLLMTFDDPDN
;
A
#
# COMPACT_ATOMS: atom_id res chain seq x y z
N MET A 1 -0.33 -41.24 7.47
CA MET A 1 0.91 -40.44 7.31
C MET A 1 0.47 -39.04 6.91
N ASN A 2 0.29 -38.15 7.89
CA ASN A 2 0.06 -36.73 7.64
C ASN A 2 1.30 -35.98 8.12
N GLN A 3 2.07 -35.42 7.18
CA GLN A 3 3.12 -34.48 7.53
C GLN A 3 2.45 -33.12 7.81
N PRO A 4 2.81 -32.41 8.90
CA PRO A 4 2.41 -31.03 9.08
C PRO A 4 3.08 -30.16 8.01
N PRO A 5 2.46 -29.03 7.58
CA PRO A 5 3.09 -28.11 6.64
C PRO A 5 4.37 -27.52 7.24
N ALA A 6 5.34 -27.23 6.37
CA ALA A 6 6.65 -26.68 6.72
C ALA A 6 6.51 -25.43 7.59
N SER A 7 7.35 -25.33 8.61
CA SER A 7 7.44 -24.18 9.51
C SER A 7 7.59 -22.88 8.72
N ASP A 8 6.67 -21.95 8.95
CA ASP A 8 6.76 -20.56 8.50
C ASP A 8 8.15 -20.02 8.90
N PRO A 9 8.99 -19.50 7.98
CA PRO A 9 10.27 -18.93 8.36
C PRO A 9 9.99 -17.78 9.33
N GLN A 10 10.45 -17.97 10.57
CA GLN A 10 10.29 -17.04 11.67
C GLN A 10 10.76 -15.66 11.21
N LEU A 11 9.79 -14.77 10.92
CA LEU A 11 10.07 -13.42 10.44
C LEU A 11 11.08 -12.76 11.38
N PRO A 12 12.12 -12.09 10.86
CA PRO A 12 13.09 -11.44 11.73
C PRO A 12 12.37 -10.47 12.67
N THR A 13 12.66 -10.55 13.97
CA THR A 13 12.19 -9.56 14.94
C THR A 13 12.83 -8.23 14.58
N ILE A 14 12.06 -7.31 14.02
CA ILE A 14 12.56 -5.99 13.67
C ILE A 14 12.42 -5.10 14.88
N ASP A 15 13.55 -4.67 15.43
CA ASP A 15 13.60 -3.55 16.36
C ASP A 15 13.14 -2.28 15.63
N SER A 16 11.90 -1.88 15.88
CA SER A 16 11.29 -0.70 15.30
C SER A 16 11.27 0.40 16.36
N PRO A 17 11.69 1.65 16.04
CA PRO A 17 11.55 2.78 16.96
C PRO A 17 10.12 2.90 17.50
N ARG A 18 9.94 3.49 18.68
CA ARG A 18 8.60 3.74 19.22
C ARG A 18 7.75 4.51 18.20
N GLY A 19 6.57 3.97 17.89
CA GLY A 19 5.65 4.54 16.89
C GLY A 19 5.89 4.06 15.45
N ALA A 20 6.88 3.21 15.20
CA ALA A 20 7.10 2.57 13.90
C ALA A 20 6.60 1.12 13.92
N MET A 21 5.97 0.71 12.83
CA MET A 21 5.59 -0.67 12.56
C MET A 21 6.31 -1.13 11.30
N LYS A 22 6.93 -2.32 11.35
CA LYS A 22 7.50 -2.97 10.17
C LYS A 22 6.78 -4.28 9.90
N MET A 23 6.44 -4.49 8.63
CA MET A 23 5.84 -5.72 8.12
C MET A 23 6.70 -6.24 6.97
N GLU A 24 6.84 -7.55 6.91
CA GLU A 24 7.51 -8.24 5.81
C GLU A 24 6.57 -9.33 5.28
N TYR A 25 6.37 -9.35 3.97
CA TYR A 25 5.53 -10.34 3.31
C TYR A 25 6.14 -10.72 1.97
N THR A 26 6.15 -12.02 1.65
CA THR A 26 6.68 -12.53 0.38
C THR A 26 5.53 -12.76 -0.58
N LEU A 27 5.56 -12.09 -1.73
CA LEU A 27 4.60 -12.25 -2.81
C LEU A 27 5.21 -13.10 -3.94
N ASP A 28 4.44 -14.06 -4.45
CA ASP A 28 4.79 -14.81 -5.66
C ASP A 28 4.49 -13.99 -6.93
N ALA A 29 5.19 -12.86 -7.08
CA ALA A 29 5.06 -11.98 -8.23
C ALA A 29 6.37 -11.20 -8.49
N PRO A 30 6.65 -10.80 -9.75
CA PRO A 30 7.77 -9.93 -10.06
C PRO A 30 7.65 -8.57 -9.35
N ARG A 31 8.79 -8.01 -8.92
CA ARG A 31 8.83 -6.73 -8.19
C ARG A 31 8.22 -5.57 -8.98
N ASP A 32 8.40 -5.54 -10.30
CA ASP A 32 7.83 -4.50 -11.18
C ASP A 32 6.30 -4.51 -11.08
N ARG A 33 5.68 -5.69 -11.08
CA ARG A 33 4.22 -5.82 -10.95
C ARG A 33 3.72 -5.39 -9.57
N VAL A 34 4.48 -5.70 -8.52
CA VAL A 34 4.16 -5.23 -7.16
C VAL A 34 4.25 -3.71 -7.11
N PHE A 35 5.28 -3.12 -7.72
CA PHE A 35 5.45 -1.67 -7.78
C PHE A 35 4.32 -1.00 -8.55
N ASP A 36 3.95 -1.54 -9.72
CA ASP A 36 2.84 -1.04 -10.55
C ASP A 36 1.51 -1.03 -9.79
N ALA A 37 1.29 -1.99 -8.89
CA ALA A 37 0.08 -2.03 -8.05
C ALA A 37 -0.04 -0.83 -7.11
N TRP A 38 1.06 -0.14 -6.79
CA TRP A 38 1.05 1.07 -5.96
C TRP A 38 0.91 2.35 -6.77
N VAL A 39 1.39 2.38 -8.02
CA VAL A 39 1.50 3.62 -8.82
C VAL A 39 0.52 3.68 -9.99
N THR A 40 -0.23 2.61 -10.25
CA THR A 40 -1.28 2.57 -11.29
C THR A 40 -2.66 2.71 -10.63
N PRO A 41 -3.45 3.77 -10.93
CA PRO A 41 -4.72 4.03 -10.25
C PRO A 41 -5.70 2.85 -10.26
N ALA A 42 -5.86 2.18 -11.42
CA ALA A 42 -6.75 1.04 -11.55
C ALA A 42 -6.30 -0.19 -10.73
N GLN A 43 -4.98 -0.39 -10.56
CA GLN A 43 -4.47 -1.50 -9.76
C GLN A 43 -4.55 -1.17 -8.26
N PHE A 44 -4.19 0.06 -7.89
CA PHE A 44 -4.26 0.55 -6.51
C PHE A 44 -5.68 0.44 -5.95
N ALA A 45 -6.67 0.95 -6.70
CA ALA A 45 -8.09 0.83 -6.37
C ALA A 45 -8.53 -0.62 -6.12
N GLY A 46 -7.94 -1.57 -6.84
CA GLY A 46 -8.30 -2.99 -6.76
C GLY A 46 -7.86 -3.70 -5.48
N TRP A 47 -6.90 -3.16 -4.72
CA TRP A 47 -6.42 -3.82 -3.50
C TRP A 47 -6.45 -2.93 -2.25
N PHE A 48 -6.36 -1.60 -2.39
CA PHE A 48 -6.22 -0.68 -1.26
C PHE A 48 -7.40 -0.73 -0.27
N GLY A 49 -8.62 -0.94 -0.78
CA GLY A 49 -9.83 -1.04 0.03
C GLY A 49 -10.05 -2.37 0.75
N ALA A 50 -9.23 -3.39 0.47
CA ALA A 50 -9.51 -4.77 0.83
C ALA A 50 -10.93 -5.21 0.39
N GLU A 51 -11.87 -5.37 1.32
CA GLU A 51 -13.28 -5.70 1.03
C GLU A 51 -14.14 -4.46 0.70
N LEU A 52 -13.63 -3.27 0.98
CA LEU A 52 -14.32 -2.00 0.73
C LEU A 52 -14.01 -1.49 -0.68
N GLU A 53 -14.98 -0.78 -1.26
CA GLU A 53 -14.84 -0.21 -2.60
C GLU A 53 -13.95 1.03 -2.57
N VAL A 54 -13.02 1.11 -3.53
CA VAL A 54 -12.24 2.31 -3.84
C VAL A 54 -12.50 2.65 -5.30
N PRO A 55 -13.40 3.59 -5.61
CA PRO A 55 -13.70 3.97 -6.98
C PRO A 55 -12.44 4.54 -7.67
N VAL A 56 -12.08 3.99 -8.83
CA VAL A 56 -10.86 4.35 -9.58
C VAL A 56 -10.81 5.84 -9.92
N ASP A 57 -11.97 6.46 -10.17
CA ASP A 57 -12.11 7.89 -10.47
C ASP A 57 -11.79 8.80 -9.27
N THR A 58 -11.71 8.26 -8.06
CA THR A 58 -11.27 8.97 -6.84
C THR A 58 -9.77 8.82 -6.57
N VAL A 59 -9.08 8.00 -7.36
CA VAL A 59 -7.66 7.69 -7.17
C VAL A 59 -6.81 8.59 -8.06
N GLU A 60 -6.08 9.50 -7.42
CA GLU A 60 -5.06 10.34 -8.06
C GLU A 60 -3.69 9.88 -7.58
N LEU A 61 -2.78 9.54 -8.49
CA LEU A 61 -1.42 9.11 -8.15
C LEU A 61 -0.41 9.87 -9.02
N ASP A 62 0.22 10.91 -8.47
CA ASP A 62 1.37 11.55 -9.10
C ASP A 62 2.67 10.87 -8.64
N ALA A 63 2.98 9.71 -9.20
CA ALA A 63 4.05 8.81 -8.75
C ALA A 63 5.46 9.31 -9.10
N GLN A 64 5.81 10.50 -8.61
CA GLN A 64 7.14 11.10 -8.63
C GLN A 64 7.46 11.70 -7.25
N ALA A 65 8.73 11.92 -6.93
CA ALA A 65 9.10 12.54 -5.67
C ALA A 65 8.52 13.97 -5.57
N GLY A 66 7.78 14.24 -4.50
CA GLY A 66 7.01 15.46 -4.27
C GLY A 66 5.59 15.44 -4.84
N GLY A 67 5.20 14.39 -5.58
CA GLY A 67 3.85 14.25 -6.12
C GLY A 67 2.83 13.83 -5.07
N ILE A 68 1.58 14.25 -5.23
CA ILE A 68 0.50 13.91 -4.30
C ILE A 68 -0.16 12.58 -4.67
N TRP A 69 -0.77 11.94 -3.68
CA TRP A 69 -1.69 10.84 -3.91
C TRP A 69 -2.98 11.06 -3.14
N ARG A 70 -4.10 10.59 -3.71
CA ARG A 70 -5.43 10.61 -3.09
C ARG A 70 -6.21 9.36 -3.45
N ALA A 71 -7.07 8.92 -2.55
CA ALA A 71 -8.05 7.88 -2.80
C ALA A 71 -9.27 8.11 -1.89
N THR A 72 -10.46 7.67 -2.30
CA THR A 72 -11.62 7.63 -1.42
C THR A 72 -12.11 6.21 -1.24
N MET A 73 -12.19 5.75 0.00
CA MET A 73 -12.79 4.47 0.34
C MET A 73 -14.27 4.64 0.70
N ILE A 74 -15.12 3.71 0.28
CA ILE A 74 -16.56 3.72 0.56
C ILE A 74 -16.88 2.69 1.63
N GLN A 75 -17.45 3.15 2.75
CA GLN A 75 -17.91 2.30 3.84
C GLN A 75 -19.41 2.52 4.08
N GLY A 76 -20.25 1.72 3.42
CA GLY A 76 -21.70 1.92 3.43
C GLY A 76 -22.08 3.25 2.77
N ALA A 77 -22.70 4.15 3.53
CA ALA A 77 -23.03 5.51 3.05
C ALA A 77 -21.90 6.53 3.28
N THR A 78 -20.82 6.13 3.96
CA THR A 78 -19.71 7.02 4.34
C THR A 78 -18.60 6.99 3.30
N ARG A 79 -18.09 8.18 2.95
CA ARG A 79 -16.88 8.35 2.14
C ARG A 79 -15.71 8.69 3.07
N VAL A 80 -14.63 7.92 3.00
CA VAL A 80 -13.43 8.11 3.82
C VAL A 80 -12.29 8.51 2.88
N PRO A 81 -11.92 9.81 2.83
CA PRO A 81 -10.83 10.27 1.98
C PRO A 81 -9.48 9.92 2.61
N PHE A 82 -8.51 9.58 1.76
CA PHE A 82 -7.12 9.37 2.10
C PHE A 82 -6.26 10.24 1.19
N ALA A 83 -5.17 10.78 1.72
CA ALA A 83 -4.21 11.53 0.94
C ALA A 83 -2.79 11.40 1.49
N GLY A 84 -1.84 11.89 0.72
CA GLY A 84 -0.47 12.10 1.16
C GLY A 84 0.43 12.51 -0.01
N THR A 85 1.73 12.39 0.21
CA THR A 85 2.77 12.79 -0.74
C THR A 85 3.76 11.65 -0.93
N PHE A 86 4.12 11.37 -2.19
CA PHE A 86 5.25 10.52 -2.53
C PHE A 86 6.56 11.25 -2.20
N LEU A 87 7.28 10.78 -1.19
CA LEU A 87 8.56 11.35 -0.79
C LEU A 87 9.73 10.78 -1.60
N GLU A 88 9.63 9.51 -2.01
CA GLU A 88 10.63 8.83 -2.84
C GLU A 88 9.96 7.80 -3.75
N VAL A 89 10.31 7.83 -5.04
CA VAL A 89 9.83 6.87 -6.03
C VAL A 89 11.04 6.33 -6.80
N LYS A 90 11.47 5.11 -6.46
CA LYS A 90 12.57 4.40 -7.13
C LYS A 90 12.09 3.04 -7.61
N ALA A 91 11.48 3.01 -8.79
CA ALA A 91 10.97 1.77 -9.37
C ALA A 91 12.09 0.74 -9.65
N PRO A 92 11.88 -0.57 -9.43
CA PRO A 92 10.81 -1.21 -8.63
C PRO A 92 11.23 -1.42 -7.16
N GLN A 93 12.24 -0.68 -6.71
CA GLN A 93 13.01 -0.99 -5.51
C GLN A 93 12.40 -0.42 -4.24
N ARG A 94 11.85 0.79 -4.31
CA ARG A 94 11.39 1.54 -3.14
C ARG A 94 10.32 2.55 -3.51
N LEU A 95 9.30 2.60 -2.67
CA LEU A 95 8.29 3.63 -2.64
C LEU A 95 8.22 4.15 -1.20
N LEU A 96 8.26 5.47 -1.02
CA LEU A 96 8.03 6.12 0.25
C LEU A 96 6.94 7.16 0.06
N MET A 97 5.88 7.07 0.85
CA MET A 97 4.76 8.00 0.83
C MET A 97 4.29 8.29 2.24
N THR A 98 3.75 9.48 2.45
CA THR A 98 3.02 9.82 3.68
C THR A 98 1.59 9.31 3.61
N PHE A 99 0.97 9.18 4.77
CA PHE A 99 -0.46 8.98 4.95
C PHE A 99 -0.93 10.11 5.85
N ASP A 100 -1.51 11.13 5.24
CA ASP A 100 -1.94 12.35 5.90
C ASP A 100 -3.47 12.43 5.89
N ASP A 101 -4.02 13.20 6.84
CA ASP A 101 -5.42 13.57 6.81
C ASP A 101 -5.61 14.70 5.78
N PRO A 102 -6.39 14.53 4.70
CA PRO A 102 -6.61 15.59 3.72
C PRO A 102 -7.24 16.87 4.30
N ASP A 103 -7.82 16.81 5.49
CA ASP A 103 -8.50 17.93 6.16
C ASP A 103 -7.65 18.66 7.23
N ASN A 104 -6.36 18.31 7.39
CA ASN A 104 -5.45 18.91 8.39
C ASN A 104 -4.13 19.42 7.79
#